data_AF-A0A0C2ZPJ2-F1
#
_entry.id   AF-A0A0C2ZPJ2-F1
#
_cell.length_a   1.000
_cell.length_b   1.000
_cell.length_c   1.000
_cell.angle_alpha   90.00
_cell.angle_beta   90.00
_cell.angle_gamma   90.00
#
_symmetry.space_group_name_H-M   'P 1'
#
loop_
_entity.id
_entity.type
_entity.pdbx_description
1 polymer ?
#
loop_
_entity_poly.entity_id
_entity_poly.type
_entity_poly.pdbx_seq_one_letter_code
_entity_poly.pdbx_strand_id
1 'polypeptide(L)'
;MSGDWAWEQADEIAQDPQVDGATFVPIICGSNKTTISVATGQNNNWLVYLSIGNVQNHVRQAHRNAVVLLGLLPIPKTAKKHTNEAHFRTFKKQVLLACIVQNWCGHCTAVQNDLDSSGTLHSRTLVDTLMEAFSAAALWNDWGIDSQVKPFTDEFPHVNILHQLIKGTFKDHLIEWVTKYLEQVHEKKEARAILADIDCHIAIVPPFSGLQHFLKGQGFSQWTGDDSKVLMKVYLPAIKRHVPDDVVCTFQAFLEFCYLVRRDIITDKTLSKLQDTLAWFHQHCKIFCTTGVRPNGFSLPRQHSLTHYEVLIRSFGAPNGLCMLITESKHIKAVKEPWRHSNKFKALGQMLLTNQHLDKLAAAAVDFEEHRMLKGSAAFSDQGVDSVPIPQDPNPDADDDDMGIVDERLGLVHSAVNLACIPVQSLAEELDIPNFPNLLHDFLSQQLNADAGGPHPATFTGHVKIYHSATTTFISPSDPCGVGGAHHEQIKATPSWFCGPDRYDTVFVNTDDTRKGMQGMEVAHIVCFFSLPCTNGVSYPCALVHWFDYIVDEPDKLTGMWMVKPSFLDDNTCYLSIVHIDTIVHAAHLILIFGQELVPSQVNLHNSLDIYQGFYVNHFIDHHAFELVF
;
A
#
# COMPACT_ATOMS: atom_id res chain seq x y z
N MET A 1 24.64 3.35 -5.07
CA MET A 1 25.44 4.59 -4.99
C MET A 1 25.02 5.31 -3.72
N SER A 2 25.88 5.39 -2.69
CA SER A 2 25.46 5.93 -1.38
C SER A 2 25.30 7.46 -1.45
N GLY A 3 24.52 8.02 -0.53
CA GLY A 3 24.41 9.46 -0.35
C GLY A 3 25.76 10.09 -0.05
N ASP A 4 26.57 9.45 0.80
CA ASP A 4 27.93 9.89 1.13
C ASP A 4 28.82 10.00 -0.11
N TRP A 5 28.78 9.00 -0.99
CA TRP A 5 29.55 9.04 -2.23
C TRP A 5 29.11 10.21 -3.13
N ALA A 6 27.81 10.49 -3.22
CA ALA A 6 27.32 11.61 -4.02
C ALA A 6 27.78 12.96 -3.44
N TRP A 7 27.87 13.09 -2.12
CA TRP A 7 28.46 14.26 -1.45
C TRP A 7 29.96 14.37 -1.70
N GLU A 8 30.71 13.27 -1.57
CA GLU A 8 32.15 13.24 -1.88
C GLU A 8 32.42 13.68 -3.32
N GLN A 9 31.64 13.21 -4.29
CA GLN A 9 31.75 13.65 -5.69
C GLN A 9 31.41 15.12 -5.87
N ALA A 10 30.40 15.64 -5.16
CA ALA A 10 30.07 17.06 -5.20
C ALA A 10 31.20 17.92 -4.59
N ASP A 11 31.80 17.47 -3.49
CA ASP A 11 32.93 18.14 -2.84
C ASP A 11 34.19 18.11 -3.73
N GLU A 12 34.44 17.02 -4.46
CA GLU A 12 35.51 16.93 -5.46
C GLU A 12 35.29 17.91 -6.61
N ILE A 13 34.06 17.99 -7.15
CA ILE A 13 33.70 18.91 -8.24
C ILE A 13 33.85 20.37 -7.78
N ALA A 14 33.43 20.68 -6.55
CA ALA A 14 33.52 22.03 -5.99
C ALA A 14 34.98 22.55 -5.83
N GLN A 15 35.99 21.67 -5.89
CA GLN A 15 37.40 22.07 -5.86
C GLN A 15 37.88 22.68 -7.18
N ASP A 16 37.19 22.44 -8.30
CA ASP A 16 37.55 23.00 -9.60
C ASP A 16 36.85 24.35 -9.84
N PRO A 17 37.60 25.47 -9.90
CA PRO A 17 37.03 26.80 -10.10
C PRO A 17 36.32 26.99 -11.45
N GLN A 18 36.55 26.13 -12.44
CA GLN A 18 35.87 26.22 -13.75
C GLN A 18 34.42 25.75 -13.72
N VAL A 19 34.06 24.97 -12.71
CA VAL A 19 32.72 24.38 -12.52
C VAL A 19 32.08 24.88 -11.23
N ASP A 20 32.54 26.03 -10.72
CA ASP A 20 31.94 26.69 -9.56
C ASP A 20 30.44 26.96 -9.79
N GLY A 21 29.62 26.56 -8.83
CA GLY A 21 28.15 26.58 -8.92
C GLY A 21 27.52 25.42 -9.72
N ALA A 22 28.30 24.47 -10.26
CA ALA A 22 27.76 23.27 -10.89
C ALA A 22 27.09 22.34 -9.85
N THR A 23 26.03 21.64 -10.28
CA THR A 23 25.36 20.63 -9.46
C THR A 23 25.69 19.24 -9.98
N PHE A 24 26.19 18.36 -9.11
CA PHE A 24 26.35 16.95 -9.43
C PHE A 24 24.97 16.31 -9.63
N VAL A 25 24.73 15.72 -10.81
CA VAL A 25 23.48 15.03 -11.14
C VAL A 25 23.79 13.54 -11.37
N PRO A 26 23.49 12.66 -10.39
CA PRO A 26 23.72 11.24 -10.57
C PRO A 26 22.76 10.65 -11.61
N ILE A 27 23.19 9.62 -12.33
CA ILE A 27 22.30 8.81 -13.17
C ILE A 27 22.02 7.49 -12.44
N ILE A 28 20.73 7.20 -12.25
CA ILE A 28 20.25 5.96 -11.63
C ILE A 28 19.68 5.07 -12.73
N CYS A 29 20.22 3.86 -12.86
CA CYS A 29 19.70 2.83 -13.75
C CYS A 29 19.03 1.72 -12.94
N GLY A 30 17.83 1.31 -13.36
CA GLY A 30 17.09 0.20 -12.76
C GLY A 30 16.78 -0.87 -13.79
N SER A 31 16.75 -2.14 -13.39
CA SER A 31 16.30 -3.20 -14.29
C SER A 31 15.42 -4.24 -13.62
N ASN A 32 14.32 -4.58 -14.29
CA ASN A 32 13.42 -5.64 -13.87
C ASN A 32 13.15 -6.61 -15.02
N LYS A 33 13.04 -7.90 -14.69
CA LYS A 33 12.71 -8.94 -15.65
C LYS A 33 11.21 -8.95 -15.83
N THR A 34 10.78 -8.84 -17.07
CA THR A 34 9.36 -8.85 -17.38
C THR A 34 9.04 -9.73 -18.58
N THR A 35 7.89 -10.40 -18.49
CA THR A 35 7.29 -11.15 -19.59
C THR A 35 6.60 -10.18 -20.53
N ILE A 36 7.09 -10.07 -21.77
CA ILE A 36 6.57 -9.14 -22.78
C ILE A 36 5.46 -9.79 -23.60
N SER A 37 5.50 -11.11 -23.79
CA SER A 37 4.42 -11.83 -24.47
C SER A 37 4.21 -13.23 -23.89
N VAL A 38 2.99 -13.49 -23.43
CA VAL A 38 2.56 -14.84 -22.99
C VAL A 38 2.19 -15.69 -24.22
N ALA A 39 1.54 -15.10 -25.22
CA ALA A 39 0.95 -15.82 -26.36
C ALA A 39 1.92 -16.19 -27.51
N THR A 40 3.11 -15.57 -27.61
CA THR A 40 4.08 -15.82 -28.70
C THR A 40 5.39 -16.47 -28.21
N GLY A 41 5.29 -17.39 -27.25
CA GLY A 41 6.40 -18.24 -26.83
C GLY A 41 7.20 -17.76 -25.62
N GLN A 42 6.55 -17.06 -24.68
CA GLN A 42 7.16 -16.61 -23.41
C GLN A 42 8.44 -15.80 -23.64
N ASN A 43 8.33 -14.66 -24.34
CA ASN A 43 9.48 -13.76 -24.49
C ASN A 43 9.58 -12.89 -23.24
N ASN A 44 10.66 -13.11 -22.48
CA ASN A 44 11.01 -12.31 -21.32
C ASN A 44 12.20 -11.44 -21.70
N ASN A 45 12.15 -10.15 -21.39
CA ASN A 45 13.33 -9.28 -21.48
C ASN A 45 13.55 -8.59 -20.13
N TRP A 46 14.75 -8.08 -19.94
CA TRP A 46 15.05 -7.12 -18.90
C TRP A 46 14.79 -5.71 -19.44
N LEU A 47 13.92 -4.97 -18.77
CA LEU A 47 13.72 -3.55 -19.07
C LEU A 47 14.81 -2.77 -18.33
N VAL A 48 15.46 -1.83 -19.00
CA VAL A 48 16.44 -0.93 -18.39
C VAL A 48 15.82 0.45 -18.34
N TYR A 49 15.67 0.97 -17.13
CA TYR A 49 15.12 2.28 -16.85
C TYR A 49 16.22 3.22 -16.42
N LEU A 50 16.05 4.51 -16.72
CA LEU A 50 16.95 5.57 -16.34
C LEU A 50 16.17 6.66 -15.61
N SER A 51 16.77 7.19 -14.54
CA SER A 51 16.31 8.35 -13.77
C SER A 51 17.51 9.18 -13.34
N ILE A 52 17.29 10.43 -12.94
CA ILE A 52 18.34 11.28 -12.37
C ILE A 52 18.21 11.33 -10.84
N GLY A 53 19.36 11.34 -10.15
CA GLY A 53 19.51 11.23 -8.71
C GLY A 53 18.93 12.39 -7.89
N ASN A 54 18.79 13.55 -8.50
CA ASN A 54 18.37 14.78 -7.82
C ASN A 54 16.85 15.05 -7.90
N VAL A 55 16.09 14.12 -8.48
CA VAL A 55 14.63 14.21 -8.47
C VAL A 55 14.11 13.69 -7.14
N GLN A 56 13.27 14.49 -6.50
CA GLN A 56 12.60 14.12 -5.24
C GLN A 56 11.77 12.85 -5.42
N ASN A 57 11.70 12.03 -4.38
CA ASN A 57 11.05 10.72 -4.43
C ASN A 57 9.61 10.80 -4.96
N HIS A 58 8.83 11.76 -4.47
CA HIS A 58 7.45 11.94 -4.91
C HIS A 58 7.31 12.18 -6.42
N VAL A 59 8.24 12.91 -7.03
CA VAL A 59 8.24 13.15 -8.48
C VAL A 59 8.58 11.87 -9.25
N ARG A 60 9.45 11.01 -8.69
CA ARG A 60 9.73 9.67 -9.24
C ARG A 60 8.53 8.75 -9.18
N GLN A 61 7.75 8.80 -8.10
CA GLN A 61 6.60 7.93 -7.86
C GLN A 61 5.35 8.37 -8.61
N ALA A 62 5.08 9.68 -8.73
CA ALA A 62 3.85 10.23 -9.29
C ALA A 62 3.68 10.07 -10.82
N HIS A 63 4.37 9.11 -11.45
CA HIS A 63 4.38 8.86 -12.90
C HIS A 63 4.80 10.05 -13.78
N ARG A 64 5.34 11.14 -13.19
CA ARG A 64 5.69 12.42 -13.83
C ARG A 64 6.97 12.39 -14.67
N ASN A 65 7.13 11.39 -15.53
CA ASN A 65 8.25 11.24 -16.49
C ASN A 65 9.68 11.30 -15.91
N ALA A 66 9.84 11.26 -14.59
CA ALA A 66 11.14 11.19 -13.91
C ALA A 66 11.91 9.87 -14.15
N VAL A 67 11.25 8.86 -14.72
CA VAL A 67 11.85 7.60 -15.14
C VAL A 67 11.51 7.35 -16.61
N VAL A 68 12.52 7.02 -17.40
CA VAL A 68 12.43 6.74 -18.84
C VAL A 68 12.89 5.32 -19.11
N LEU A 69 12.25 4.64 -20.07
CA LEU A 69 12.71 3.35 -20.56
C LEU A 69 13.88 3.55 -21.52
N LEU A 70 15.08 3.13 -21.13
CA LEU A 70 16.29 3.24 -21.93
C LEU A 70 16.41 2.09 -22.94
N GLY A 71 15.98 0.88 -22.58
CA GLY A 71 16.11 -0.26 -23.46
C GLY A 71 15.50 -1.56 -22.97
N LEU A 72 15.41 -2.52 -23.90
CA LEU A 72 14.93 -3.88 -23.69
C LEU A 72 16.09 -4.86 -23.94
N LEU A 73 16.70 -5.37 -22.87
CA LEU A 73 17.77 -6.36 -22.96
C LEU A 73 17.16 -7.76 -23.12
N PRO A 74 17.41 -8.45 -24.24
CA PRO A 74 16.83 -9.77 -24.47
C PRO A 74 17.35 -10.78 -23.47
N ILE A 75 16.48 -11.66 -22.95
CA ILE A 75 16.94 -12.80 -22.17
C ILE A 75 17.37 -13.90 -23.15
N PRO A 76 18.67 -14.25 -23.17
CA PRO A 76 19.17 -15.27 -24.08
C PRO A 76 18.47 -16.61 -23.84
N LYS A 77 17.86 -17.14 -24.91
CA LYS A 77 17.21 -18.46 -24.93
C LYS A 77 18.18 -19.47 -25.53
N THR A 78 18.26 -20.66 -24.96
CA THR A 78 18.99 -21.80 -25.57
C THR A 78 18.02 -22.87 -26.06
N ALA A 79 18.50 -23.74 -26.94
CA ALA A 79 17.76 -24.93 -27.38
C ALA A 79 17.45 -25.85 -26.19
N LYS A 80 16.26 -26.46 -26.15
CA LYS A 80 15.79 -27.31 -25.03
C LYS A 80 16.85 -28.27 -24.49
N LYS A 81 17.63 -28.91 -25.36
CA LYS A 81 18.73 -29.83 -25.03
C LYS A 81 19.80 -29.26 -24.07
N HIS A 82 20.11 -27.96 -24.16
CA HIS A 82 21.13 -27.30 -23.33
C HIS A 82 20.53 -26.64 -22.08
N THR A 83 19.21 -26.69 -21.89
CA THR A 83 18.52 -26.01 -20.76
C THR A 83 18.96 -26.54 -19.40
N ASN A 84 19.43 -27.79 -19.35
CA ASN A 84 19.86 -28.47 -18.14
C ASN A 84 21.38 -28.55 -17.96
N GLU A 85 22.17 -28.03 -18.91
CA GLU A 85 23.62 -28.00 -18.77
C GLU A 85 24.00 -27.05 -17.64
N ALA A 86 24.99 -27.45 -16.83
CA ALA A 86 25.47 -26.66 -15.70
C ALA A 86 25.83 -25.23 -16.14
N HIS A 87 26.58 -25.09 -17.24
CA HIS A 87 26.97 -23.81 -17.80
C HIS A 87 25.77 -22.92 -18.18
N PHE A 88 24.72 -23.48 -18.79
CA PHE A 88 23.53 -22.70 -19.17
C PHE A 88 22.60 -22.42 -17.98
N ARG A 89 22.56 -23.31 -16.98
CA ARG A 89 21.87 -23.06 -15.69
C ARG A 89 22.57 -21.96 -14.92
N THR A 90 23.90 -21.95 -14.88
CA THR A 90 24.76 -20.91 -14.33
C THR A 90 24.54 -19.58 -15.06
N PHE A 91 24.59 -19.58 -16.39
CA PHE A 91 24.21 -18.44 -17.23
C PHE A 91 22.78 -17.91 -16.98
N LYS A 92 21.75 -18.78 -16.92
CA LYS A 92 20.36 -18.38 -16.56
C LYS A 92 20.25 -17.83 -15.14
N LYS A 93 21.08 -18.31 -14.22
CA LYS A 93 21.16 -17.84 -12.84
C LYS A 93 21.82 -16.45 -12.74
N GLN A 94 22.59 -16.02 -13.75
CA GLN A 94 23.64 -15.00 -13.56
C GLN A 94 23.53 -13.69 -14.31
N VAL A 95 22.49 -13.48 -15.10
CA VAL A 95 22.66 -12.43 -16.10
C VAL A 95 22.73 -10.99 -15.56
N LEU A 96 22.34 -10.61 -14.33
CA LEU A 96 22.39 -9.16 -14.06
C LEU A 96 22.73 -8.61 -12.65
N LEU A 97 22.46 -9.19 -11.47
CA LEU A 97 22.46 -8.32 -10.25
C LEU A 97 23.62 -8.43 -9.23
N ALA A 98 24.39 -9.51 -9.14
CA ALA A 98 25.43 -9.58 -8.09
C ALA A 98 26.57 -10.59 -8.33
N CYS A 99 26.52 -11.45 -9.36
CA CYS A 99 27.39 -12.63 -9.48
C CYS A 99 27.40 -13.55 -8.25
N ILE A 100 26.32 -13.49 -7.46
CA ILE A 100 26.14 -14.30 -6.26
C ILE A 100 25.36 -15.58 -6.57
N VAL A 101 25.83 -16.70 -6.04
CA VAL A 101 25.25 -18.04 -6.16
C VAL A 101 23.90 -18.10 -5.43
N GLN A 102 22.95 -18.87 -5.96
CA GLN A 102 21.64 -19.06 -5.34
C GLN A 102 21.77 -19.52 -3.88
N ASN A 103 20.93 -18.99 -3.00
CA ASN A 103 20.90 -19.22 -1.54
C ASN A 103 22.01 -18.50 -0.74
N TRP A 104 22.86 -17.71 -1.38
CA TRP A 104 23.76 -16.78 -0.70
C TRP A 104 23.11 -15.40 -0.54
N CYS A 105 23.62 -14.60 0.40
CA CYS A 105 23.23 -13.21 0.52
C CYS A 105 23.91 -12.36 -0.57
N GLY A 106 23.14 -11.52 -1.25
CA GLY A 106 23.68 -10.57 -2.24
C GLY A 106 24.40 -9.36 -1.63
N HIS A 107 24.29 -9.16 -0.32
CA HIS A 107 24.75 -7.96 0.37
C HIS A 107 25.88 -8.21 1.35
N CYS A 108 26.07 -9.43 1.87
CA CYS A 108 27.10 -9.72 2.85
C CYS A 108 27.70 -11.12 2.71
N THR A 109 28.84 -11.34 3.35
CA THR A 109 29.61 -12.59 3.35
C THR A 109 29.05 -13.69 4.26
N ALA A 110 27.82 -13.55 4.76
CA ALA A 110 27.21 -14.57 5.60
C ALA A 110 27.12 -15.90 4.81
N VAL A 111 27.46 -16.99 5.48
CA VAL A 111 27.54 -18.31 4.84
C VAL A 111 26.14 -18.86 4.54
N GLN A 112 25.99 -19.55 3.41
CA GLN A 112 24.69 -20.04 2.91
C GLN A 112 23.86 -20.83 3.93
N ASN A 113 24.50 -21.56 4.86
CA ASN A 113 23.83 -22.41 5.85
C ASN A 113 23.63 -21.74 7.22
N ASP A 114 24.14 -20.52 7.39
CA ASP A 114 24.04 -19.74 8.62
C ASP A 114 23.98 -18.25 8.28
N LEU A 115 23.02 -17.87 7.44
CA LEU A 115 22.86 -16.49 6.99
C LEU A 115 22.54 -15.55 8.16
N ASP A 116 21.95 -16.05 9.24
CA ASP A 116 21.63 -15.23 10.43
C ASP A 116 22.86 -14.90 11.29
N SER A 117 24.03 -15.48 10.98
CA SER A 117 25.31 -15.08 11.55
C SER A 117 25.81 -13.74 11.03
N SER A 118 26.74 -13.11 11.75
CA SER A 118 27.30 -11.82 11.35
C SER A 118 28.13 -11.97 10.05
N GLY A 119 27.66 -11.35 8.96
CA GLY A 119 28.40 -11.19 7.72
C GLY A 119 28.89 -9.75 7.53
N THR A 120 30.06 -9.57 6.90
CA THR A 120 30.51 -8.25 6.46
C THR A 120 29.89 -7.91 5.12
N LEU A 121 29.51 -6.66 4.88
CA LEU A 121 28.96 -6.24 3.59
C LEU A 121 29.93 -6.57 2.44
N HIS A 122 29.39 -7.02 1.32
CA HIS A 122 30.15 -7.11 0.09
C HIS A 122 30.56 -5.70 -0.34
N SER A 123 31.87 -5.46 -0.38
CA SER A 123 32.45 -4.31 -1.06
C SER A 123 33.15 -4.77 -2.32
N ARG A 124 33.26 -3.88 -3.32
CA ARG A 124 34.01 -4.17 -4.53
C ARG A 124 35.45 -4.57 -4.22
N THR A 125 36.10 -3.82 -3.33
CA THR A 125 37.45 -4.12 -2.85
C THR A 125 37.55 -5.53 -2.28
N LEU A 126 36.56 -5.96 -1.50
CA LEU A 126 36.51 -7.31 -0.96
C LEU A 126 36.37 -8.35 -2.07
N VAL A 127 35.43 -8.16 -3.00
CA VAL A 127 35.20 -9.09 -4.12
C VAL A 127 36.44 -9.20 -5.00
N ASP A 128 37.06 -8.07 -5.37
CA ASP A 128 38.29 -8.04 -6.18
C ASP A 128 39.44 -8.77 -5.45
N THR A 129 39.62 -8.50 -4.15
CA THR A 129 40.65 -9.18 -3.34
C THR A 129 40.39 -10.68 -3.25
N LEU A 130 39.13 -11.10 -3.10
CA LEU A 130 38.77 -12.52 -3.08
C LEU A 130 39.04 -13.17 -4.44
N MET A 131 38.70 -12.49 -5.54
CA MET A 131 38.96 -12.97 -6.90
C MET A 131 40.45 -13.14 -7.21
N GLU A 132 41.30 -12.28 -6.63
CA GLU A 132 42.76 -12.42 -6.73
C GLU A 132 43.31 -13.54 -5.83
N ALA A 133 42.72 -13.75 -4.65
CA ALA A 133 43.24 -14.66 -3.63
C ALA A 133 42.80 -16.13 -3.81
N PHE A 134 41.63 -16.38 -4.40
CA PHE A 134 41.00 -17.71 -4.39
C PHE A 134 40.74 -18.28 -5.78
N SER A 135 40.73 -19.62 -5.87
CA SER A 135 40.31 -20.31 -7.09
C SER A 135 38.81 -20.15 -7.35
N ALA A 136 38.38 -20.27 -8.61
CA ALA A 136 36.95 -20.21 -8.98
C ALA A 136 36.08 -21.21 -8.18
N ALA A 137 36.61 -22.39 -7.85
CA ALA A 137 35.89 -23.37 -7.05
C ALA A 137 35.74 -22.94 -5.58
N ALA A 138 36.75 -22.29 -5.00
CA ALA A 138 36.69 -21.76 -3.64
C ALA A 138 35.76 -20.54 -3.57
N LEU A 139 35.83 -19.64 -4.55
CA LEU A 139 34.90 -18.50 -4.67
C LEU A 139 33.45 -18.96 -4.75
N TRP A 140 33.17 -19.98 -5.56
CA TRP A 140 31.82 -20.51 -5.71
C TRP A 140 31.30 -21.18 -4.42
N ASN A 141 32.11 -22.06 -3.80
CA ASN A 141 31.65 -22.89 -2.69
C ASN A 141 31.70 -22.17 -1.34
N ASP A 142 32.68 -21.30 -1.13
CA ASP A 142 32.98 -20.70 0.18
C ASP A 142 32.52 -19.24 0.30
N TRP A 143 32.32 -18.57 -0.83
CA TRP A 143 31.93 -17.15 -0.88
C TRP A 143 30.68 -16.89 -1.71
N GLY A 144 30.17 -17.91 -2.41
CA GLY A 144 29.03 -17.75 -3.30
C GLY A 144 29.29 -16.80 -4.46
N ILE A 145 30.54 -16.57 -4.88
CA ILE A 145 30.90 -15.67 -5.98
C ILE A 145 31.21 -16.50 -7.24
N ASP A 146 30.60 -16.16 -8.37
CA ASP A 146 31.05 -16.68 -9.66
C ASP A 146 32.01 -15.73 -10.36
N SER A 147 33.29 -16.11 -10.39
CA SER A 147 34.37 -15.37 -11.03
C SER A 147 34.34 -15.41 -12.57
N GLN A 148 33.48 -16.23 -13.18
CA GLN A 148 33.35 -16.38 -14.64
C GLN A 148 32.38 -15.38 -15.26
N VAL A 149 31.65 -14.63 -14.44
CA VAL A 149 30.68 -13.64 -14.91
C VAL A 149 31.03 -12.27 -14.37
N LYS A 150 31.09 -11.28 -15.27
CA LYS A 150 31.09 -9.86 -14.90
C LYS A 150 29.64 -9.38 -14.96
N PRO A 151 29.03 -8.93 -13.85
CA PRO A 151 27.67 -8.43 -13.88
C PRO A 151 27.62 -7.12 -14.70
N PHE A 152 26.52 -6.84 -15.41
CA PHE A 152 26.38 -5.54 -16.10
C PHE A 152 26.42 -4.34 -15.13
N THR A 153 26.20 -4.62 -13.85
CA THR A 153 26.16 -3.69 -12.73
C THR A 153 27.47 -3.64 -11.95
N ASP A 154 28.54 -4.30 -12.41
CA ASP A 154 29.86 -4.32 -11.75
C ASP A 154 30.43 -2.93 -11.44
N GLU A 155 30.02 -1.93 -12.23
CA GLU A 155 30.44 -0.53 -12.11
C GLU A 155 29.40 0.34 -11.35
N PHE A 156 28.29 -0.26 -10.87
CA PHE A 156 27.15 0.46 -10.29
C PHE A 156 26.82 -0.05 -8.87
N PRO A 157 26.80 0.80 -7.83
CA PRO A 157 26.53 0.32 -6.47
C PRO A 157 25.03 0.05 -6.26
N HIS A 158 24.68 -1.13 -5.74
CA HIS A 158 23.36 -1.77 -5.84
C HIS A 158 22.43 -1.59 -4.65
N VAL A 159 21.12 -1.57 -4.93
CA VAL A 159 20.04 -1.59 -3.92
C VAL A 159 18.81 -2.30 -4.51
N ASN A 160 18.32 -3.39 -3.91
CA ASN A 160 17.04 -4.02 -4.28
C ASN A 160 16.31 -4.50 -3.03
N ILE A 161 15.47 -3.64 -2.45
CA ILE A 161 15.03 -3.83 -1.06
C ILE A 161 13.56 -4.25 -0.94
N LEU A 162 12.62 -3.53 -1.56
CA LEU A 162 11.20 -3.66 -1.17
C LEU A 162 10.43 -4.85 -1.78
N HIS A 163 10.76 -5.29 -3.01
CA HIS A 163 10.05 -6.43 -3.64
C HIS A 163 10.32 -7.75 -2.92
N GLN A 164 11.50 -7.91 -2.30
CA GLN A 164 11.88 -9.12 -1.56
C GLN A 164 11.06 -9.30 -0.29
N LEU A 165 10.68 -8.20 0.37
CA LEU A 165 9.96 -8.22 1.64
C LEU A 165 8.52 -8.73 1.46
N ILE A 166 7.76 -8.19 0.49
CA ILE A 166 6.36 -8.60 0.27
C ILE A 166 6.30 -9.98 -0.41
N LYS A 167 6.98 -10.17 -1.54
CA LYS A 167 6.87 -11.43 -2.28
C LYS A 167 7.66 -12.57 -1.61
N GLY A 168 8.84 -12.26 -1.10
CA GLY A 168 9.71 -13.24 -0.46
C GLY A 168 9.27 -13.58 0.95
N THR A 169 9.42 -12.63 1.87
CA THR A 169 9.21 -12.93 3.29
C THR A 169 7.74 -13.15 3.63
N PHE A 170 6.82 -12.30 3.18
CA PHE A 170 5.41 -12.50 3.50
C PHE A 170 4.83 -13.71 2.76
N LYS A 171 4.76 -13.63 1.43
CA LYS A 171 4.05 -14.62 0.62
C LYS A 171 4.79 -15.97 0.56
N ASP A 172 6.02 -15.99 0.05
CA ASP A 172 6.72 -17.26 -0.21
C ASP A 172 7.18 -17.94 1.10
N HIS A 173 7.28 -17.23 2.23
CA HIS A 173 7.68 -17.81 3.51
C HIS A 173 6.52 -17.85 4.51
N LEU A 174 6.10 -16.72 5.07
CA LEU A 174 5.19 -16.71 6.22
C LEU A 174 3.82 -17.36 5.91
N ILE A 175 3.18 -17.04 4.78
CA ILE A 175 1.90 -17.66 4.37
C ILE A 175 2.06 -19.16 4.15
N GLU A 176 3.13 -19.58 3.45
CA GLU A 176 3.43 -21.00 3.22
C GLU A 176 3.64 -21.74 4.55
N TRP A 177 4.27 -21.11 5.54
CA TRP A 177 4.59 -21.73 6.82
C TRP A 177 3.38 -21.88 7.72
N VAL A 178 2.46 -20.91 7.70
CA VAL A 178 1.16 -21.06 8.38
C VAL A 178 0.39 -22.25 7.79
N THR A 179 0.35 -22.36 6.47
CA THR A 179 -0.30 -23.49 5.79
C THR A 179 0.31 -24.83 6.22
N LYS A 180 1.65 -24.93 6.18
CA LYS A 180 2.37 -26.13 6.61
C LYS A 180 2.19 -26.45 8.09
N TYR A 181 2.19 -25.43 8.95
CA TYR A 181 1.92 -25.59 10.37
C TYR A 181 0.55 -26.26 10.59
N LEU A 182 -0.50 -25.73 9.96
CA LEU A 182 -1.85 -26.28 10.08
C LEU A 182 -1.95 -27.71 9.56
N GLU A 183 -1.30 -28.01 8.43
CA GLU A 183 -1.25 -29.38 7.87
C GLU A 183 -0.45 -30.37 8.72
N GLN A 184 0.50 -29.90 9.54
CA GLN A 184 1.30 -30.73 10.44
C GLN A 184 0.58 -31.00 11.77
N VAL A 185 -0.11 -29.99 12.32
CA VAL A 185 -0.74 -30.06 13.65
C VAL A 185 -2.12 -30.71 13.59
N HIS A 186 -2.88 -30.50 12.51
CA HIS A 186 -4.24 -30.99 12.38
C HIS A 186 -4.35 -32.11 11.35
N GLU A 187 -5.39 -32.93 11.46
CA GLU A 187 -5.72 -33.88 10.40
C GLU A 187 -6.04 -33.13 9.10
N LYS A 188 -5.73 -33.73 7.94
CA LYS A 188 -5.90 -33.10 6.62
C LYS A 188 -7.30 -32.49 6.38
N LYS A 189 -8.35 -33.08 6.94
CA LYS A 189 -9.73 -32.56 6.83
C LYS A 189 -9.93 -31.31 7.68
N GLU A 190 -9.41 -31.32 8.90
CA GLU A 190 -9.50 -30.21 9.85
C GLU A 190 -8.62 -29.04 9.41
N ALA A 191 -7.37 -29.28 8.98
CA ALA A 191 -6.50 -28.26 8.42
C ALA A 191 -7.16 -27.51 7.25
N ARG A 192 -7.86 -28.24 6.36
CA ARG A 192 -8.64 -27.64 5.26
C ARG A 192 -9.83 -26.83 5.74
N ALA A 193 -10.51 -27.27 6.79
CA ALA A 193 -11.62 -26.51 7.38
C ALA A 193 -11.13 -25.21 8.00
N ILE A 194 -9.99 -25.24 8.70
CA ILE A 194 -9.35 -24.06 9.28
C ILE A 194 -8.91 -23.09 8.18
N LEU A 195 -8.26 -23.57 7.12
CA LEU A 195 -7.87 -22.71 5.99
C LEU A 195 -9.10 -22.07 5.30
N ALA A 196 -10.20 -22.81 5.17
CA ALA A 196 -11.44 -22.28 4.63
C ALA A 196 -12.10 -21.24 5.56
N ASP A 197 -11.94 -21.39 6.88
CA ASP A 197 -12.41 -20.42 7.88
C ASP A 197 -11.57 -19.14 7.84
N ILE A 198 -10.24 -19.25 7.73
CA ILE A 198 -9.35 -18.11 7.47
C ILE A 198 -9.77 -17.37 6.18
N ASP A 199 -10.06 -18.11 5.11
CA ASP A 199 -10.55 -17.54 3.85
C ASP A 199 -11.91 -16.84 4.02
N CYS A 200 -12.79 -17.38 4.87
CA CYS A 200 -14.05 -16.77 5.22
C CYS A 200 -13.85 -15.46 6.01
N HIS A 201 -12.97 -15.47 7.02
CA HIS A 201 -12.58 -14.29 7.79
C HIS A 201 -12.11 -13.15 6.88
N ILE A 202 -11.29 -13.46 5.88
CA ILE A 202 -10.79 -12.48 4.90
C ILE A 202 -11.93 -11.98 4.00
N ALA A 203 -12.85 -12.86 3.58
CA ALA A 203 -13.92 -12.52 2.65
C ALA A 203 -15.01 -11.61 3.26
N ILE A 204 -15.19 -11.64 4.59
CA ILE A 204 -16.20 -10.84 5.29
C ILE A 204 -15.68 -9.51 5.86
N VAL A 205 -14.40 -9.17 5.61
CA VAL A 205 -13.83 -7.87 6.02
C VAL A 205 -14.64 -6.73 5.41
N PRO A 206 -15.04 -5.70 6.19
CA PRO A 206 -15.81 -4.56 5.70
C PRO A 206 -15.15 -3.88 4.48
N PRO A 207 -15.94 -3.31 3.57
CA PRO A 207 -15.41 -2.58 2.43
C PRO A 207 -14.59 -1.36 2.87
N PHE A 208 -13.49 -1.09 2.18
CA PHE A 208 -12.68 0.11 2.39
C PHE A 208 -12.19 0.66 1.05
N SER A 209 -12.10 1.99 0.96
CA SER A 209 -11.62 2.64 -0.26
C SER A 209 -10.15 2.27 -0.52
N GLY A 210 -9.86 1.70 -1.70
CA GLY A 210 -8.50 1.22 -2.03
C GLY A 210 -8.13 -0.17 -1.48
N LEU A 211 -9.06 -0.88 -0.84
CA LEU A 211 -8.90 -2.29 -0.47
C LEU A 211 -9.61 -3.16 -1.51
N GLN A 212 -8.86 -4.00 -2.23
CA GLN A 212 -9.46 -4.97 -3.16
C GLN A 212 -10.09 -6.14 -2.39
N HIS A 213 -11.18 -6.67 -2.94
CA HIS A 213 -12.00 -7.69 -2.27
C HIS A 213 -11.54 -9.12 -2.60
N PHE A 214 -11.45 -9.98 -1.60
CA PHE A 214 -11.12 -11.40 -1.74
C PHE A 214 -12.37 -12.28 -1.64
N LEU A 215 -13.18 -12.34 -2.71
CA LEU A 215 -14.41 -13.15 -2.78
C LEU A 215 -14.21 -14.65 -2.51
N LYS A 216 -12.97 -15.17 -2.63
CA LYS A 216 -12.62 -16.59 -2.39
C LYS A 216 -11.46 -16.77 -1.42
N GLY A 217 -11.12 -15.77 -0.61
CA GLY A 217 -9.97 -15.81 0.30
C GLY A 217 -8.63 -15.96 -0.44
N GLN A 218 -7.71 -16.76 0.11
CA GLN A 218 -6.32 -16.92 -0.34
C GLN A 218 -6.15 -17.95 -1.49
N GLY A 219 -7.24 -18.52 -2.01
CA GLY A 219 -7.26 -19.64 -2.97
C GLY A 219 -6.86 -19.34 -4.43
N PHE A 220 -5.98 -18.38 -4.69
CA PHE A 220 -5.57 -18.04 -6.07
C PHE A 220 -4.48 -18.96 -6.62
N SER A 221 -4.66 -19.44 -7.85
CA SER A 221 -3.66 -20.22 -8.58
C SER A 221 -2.45 -19.38 -9.01
N GLN A 222 -2.62 -18.05 -9.11
CA GLN A 222 -1.59 -17.08 -9.42
C GLN A 222 -1.82 -15.81 -8.62
N TRP A 223 -0.89 -15.49 -7.74
CA TRP A 223 -0.90 -14.30 -6.89
C TRP A 223 -0.06 -13.18 -7.49
N THR A 224 -0.63 -11.99 -7.63
CA THR A 224 0.05 -10.75 -8.00
C THR A 224 0.75 -10.09 -6.80
N GLY A 225 1.56 -9.07 -7.06
CA GLY A 225 2.17 -8.26 -6.00
C GLY A 225 1.13 -7.49 -5.19
N ASP A 226 0.04 -7.06 -5.83
CA ASP A 226 -1.01 -6.30 -5.18
C ASP A 226 -1.92 -7.18 -4.34
N ASP A 227 -2.25 -8.40 -4.80
CA ASP A 227 -2.95 -9.40 -3.97
C ASP A 227 -2.19 -9.64 -2.65
N SER A 228 -0.85 -9.70 -2.72
CA SER A 228 -0.01 -9.91 -1.53
C SER A 228 -0.08 -8.71 -0.58
N LYS A 229 -0.08 -7.48 -1.11
CA LYS A 229 -0.19 -6.25 -0.31
C LYS A 229 -1.56 -6.14 0.35
N VAL A 230 -2.64 -6.43 -0.38
CA VAL A 230 -4.00 -6.37 0.14
C VAL A 230 -4.17 -7.42 1.23
N LEU A 231 -3.65 -8.64 1.03
CA LEU A 231 -3.69 -9.69 2.04
C LEU A 231 -2.95 -9.29 3.32
N MET A 232 -1.77 -8.65 3.21
CA MET A 232 -1.02 -8.16 4.38
C MET A 232 -1.87 -7.27 5.31
N LYS A 233 -2.81 -6.49 4.76
CA LYS A 233 -3.66 -5.57 5.51
C LYS A 233 -4.72 -6.28 6.35
N VAL A 234 -5.08 -7.53 6.03
CA VAL A 234 -6.24 -8.22 6.62
C VAL A 234 -5.91 -9.60 7.21
N TYR A 235 -4.73 -10.16 6.91
CA TYR A 235 -4.38 -11.53 7.29
C TYR A 235 -4.16 -11.74 8.79
N LEU A 236 -3.54 -10.76 9.46
CA LEU A 236 -3.14 -10.88 10.86
C LEU A 236 -4.33 -11.17 11.81
N PRO A 237 -5.46 -10.41 11.75
CA PRO A 237 -6.65 -10.78 12.52
C PRO A 237 -7.28 -12.11 12.10
N ALA A 238 -7.23 -12.45 10.81
CA ALA A 238 -7.85 -13.66 10.28
C ALA A 238 -7.20 -14.95 10.79
N ILE A 239 -5.88 -14.95 11.06
CA ILE A 239 -5.16 -16.14 11.55
C ILE A 239 -5.11 -16.25 13.07
N LYS A 240 -5.33 -15.16 13.82
CA LYS A 240 -5.02 -15.04 15.26
C LYS A 240 -5.47 -16.23 16.11
N ARG A 241 -6.62 -16.83 15.80
CA ARG A 241 -7.22 -17.93 16.58
C ARG A 241 -6.85 -19.33 16.11
N HIS A 242 -6.22 -19.45 14.95
CA HIS A 242 -5.89 -20.73 14.33
C HIS A 242 -4.43 -21.12 14.48
N VAL A 243 -3.60 -20.19 14.93
CA VAL A 243 -2.15 -20.36 15.07
C VAL A 243 -1.70 -19.97 16.48
N PRO A 244 -0.53 -20.46 16.95
CA PRO A 244 0.03 -20.04 18.22
C PRO A 244 0.27 -18.53 18.27
N ASP A 245 0.16 -17.95 19.47
CA ASP A 245 0.41 -16.52 19.72
C ASP A 245 1.74 -16.03 19.13
N ASP A 246 2.81 -16.84 19.22
CA ASP A 246 4.11 -16.51 18.62
C ASP A 246 4.07 -16.37 17.10
N VAL A 247 3.19 -17.10 16.40
CA VAL A 247 2.99 -16.90 14.96
C VAL A 247 2.34 -15.54 14.72
N VAL A 248 1.33 -15.17 15.53
CA VAL A 248 0.66 -13.86 15.44
C VAL A 248 1.66 -12.73 15.67
N CYS A 249 2.47 -12.82 16.73
CA CYS A 249 3.55 -11.87 17.03
C CYS A 249 4.58 -11.79 15.88
N THR A 250 4.89 -12.91 15.22
CA THR A 250 5.80 -12.92 14.06
C THR A 250 5.23 -12.09 12.91
N PHE A 251 3.95 -12.25 12.58
CA PHE A 251 3.30 -11.44 11.54
C PHE A 251 3.18 -9.98 11.93
N GLN A 252 2.81 -9.69 13.18
CA GLN A 252 2.72 -8.33 13.68
C GLN A 252 4.09 -7.63 13.57
N ALA A 253 5.17 -8.25 14.05
CA ALA A 253 6.50 -7.64 14.00
C ALA A 253 6.97 -7.46 12.56
N PHE A 254 6.66 -8.41 11.68
CA PHE A 254 6.95 -8.28 10.26
C PHE A 254 6.18 -7.11 9.63
N LEU A 255 4.87 -6.98 9.86
CA LEU A 255 4.07 -5.87 9.33
C LEU A 255 4.59 -4.53 9.86
N GLU A 256 4.85 -4.42 11.16
CA GLU A 256 5.43 -3.22 11.77
C GLU A 256 6.74 -2.83 11.07
N PHE A 257 7.65 -3.80 10.84
CA PHE A 257 8.89 -3.57 10.11
C PHE A 257 8.61 -3.05 8.69
N CYS A 258 7.65 -3.66 7.98
CA CYS A 258 7.28 -3.26 6.63
C CYS A 258 6.78 -1.81 6.55
N TYR A 259 6.01 -1.35 7.54
CA TYR A 259 5.50 0.01 7.56
C TYR A 259 6.59 1.02 7.97
N LEU A 260 7.46 0.67 8.92
CA LEU A 260 8.58 1.53 9.34
C LEU A 260 9.59 1.78 8.21
N VAL A 261 9.99 0.74 7.47
CA VAL A 261 10.93 0.90 6.33
C VAL A 261 10.33 1.65 5.15
N ARG A 262 9.00 1.83 5.13
CA ARG A 262 8.27 2.55 4.08
C ARG A 262 7.85 3.94 4.53
N ARG A 263 8.47 4.48 5.58
CA ARG A 263 8.32 5.90 5.94
C ARG A 263 9.16 6.75 4.99
N ASP A 264 8.61 7.91 4.62
CA ASP A 264 9.35 8.90 3.83
C ASP A 264 10.46 9.58 4.63
N ILE A 265 10.27 9.73 5.94
CA ILE A 265 11.27 10.28 6.87
C ILE A 265 11.64 9.19 7.88
N ILE A 266 12.91 8.78 7.84
CA ILE A 266 13.47 7.79 8.77
C ILE A 266 14.51 8.50 9.63
N THR A 267 14.20 8.67 10.91
CA THR A 267 15.08 9.28 11.92
C THR A 267 15.88 8.21 12.65
N ASP A 268 16.89 8.60 13.44
CA ASP A 268 17.59 7.65 14.32
C ASP A 268 16.63 6.91 15.28
N LYS A 269 15.58 7.59 15.77
CA LYS A 269 14.53 6.94 16.58
C LYS A 269 13.77 5.88 15.77
N THR A 270 13.47 6.16 14.50
CA THR A 270 12.84 5.19 13.60
C THR A 270 13.78 4.00 13.33
N LEU A 271 15.08 4.24 13.17
CA LEU A 271 16.08 3.17 12.98
C LEU A 271 16.21 2.29 14.22
N SER A 272 16.20 2.85 15.43
CA SER A 272 16.17 2.05 16.66
C SER A 272 14.91 1.20 16.73
N LYS A 273 13.73 1.78 16.47
CA LYS A 273 12.47 1.02 16.42
C LYS A 273 12.53 -0.09 15.36
N LEU A 274 13.15 0.17 14.21
CA LEU A 274 13.33 -0.83 13.16
C LEU A 274 14.15 -2.03 13.63
N GLN A 275 15.27 -1.78 14.33
CA GLN A 275 16.11 -2.83 14.90
C GLN A 275 15.36 -3.64 15.96
N ASP A 276 14.64 -2.95 16.86
CA ASP A 276 13.84 -3.60 17.91
C ASP A 276 12.77 -4.51 17.30
N THR A 277 12.03 -4.01 16.31
CA THR A 277 11.02 -4.79 15.59
C THR A 277 11.62 -5.97 14.83
N LEU A 278 12.81 -5.82 14.23
CA LEU A 278 13.49 -6.92 13.55
C LEU A 278 13.97 -8.00 14.54
N ALA A 279 14.51 -7.59 15.69
CA ALA A 279 14.88 -8.52 16.75
C ALA A 279 13.65 -9.28 17.29
N TRP A 280 12.54 -8.57 17.45
CA TRP A 280 11.27 -9.14 17.88
C TRP A 280 10.72 -10.15 16.85
N PHE A 281 10.79 -9.82 15.56
CA PHE A 281 10.49 -10.74 14.46
C PHE A 281 11.34 -12.01 14.55
N HIS A 282 12.67 -11.91 14.67
CA HIS A 282 13.55 -13.07 14.77
C HIS A 282 13.30 -13.91 16.03
N GLN A 283 12.93 -13.28 17.14
CA GLN A 283 12.61 -13.97 18.39
C GLN A 283 11.38 -14.88 18.21
N HIS A 284 10.26 -14.34 17.74
CA HIS A 284 9.02 -15.11 17.62
C HIS A 284 9.01 -16.06 16.42
N CYS A 285 9.71 -15.71 15.33
CA CYS A 285 9.79 -16.55 14.14
C CYS A 285 10.32 -17.96 14.45
N LYS A 286 11.12 -18.12 15.51
CA LYS A 286 11.59 -19.42 16.05
C LYS A 286 10.49 -20.43 16.32
N ILE A 287 9.23 -19.99 16.48
CA ILE A 287 8.07 -20.89 16.58
C ILE A 287 8.01 -21.89 15.43
N PHE A 288 8.35 -21.47 14.21
CA PHE A 288 8.37 -22.34 13.03
C PHE A 288 9.49 -23.40 13.08
N CYS A 289 10.57 -23.17 13.82
CA CYS A 289 11.55 -24.22 14.11
C CYS A 289 11.00 -25.20 15.15
N THR A 290 10.46 -24.68 16.26
CA THR A 290 9.99 -25.52 17.37
C THR A 290 8.79 -26.40 17.01
N THR A 291 7.94 -25.94 16.09
CA THR A 291 6.79 -26.70 15.58
C THR A 291 7.17 -27.71 14.50
N GLY A 292 8.41 -27.69 14.00
CA GLY A 292 8.88 -28.62 12.96
C GLY A 292 8.54 -28.21 11.53
N VAL A 293 8.01 -27.00 11.30
CA VAL A 293 7.77 -26.44 9.96
C VAL A 293 9.09 -26.12 9.25
N ARG A 294 10.06 -25.60 10.02
CA ARG A 294 11.42 -25.22 9.59
C ARG A 294 12.47 -25.78 10.57
N PRO A 295 12.66 -27.10 10.65
CA PRO A 295 13.56 -27.71 11.63
C PRO A 295 15.04 -27.34 11.43
N ASN A 296 15.41 -26.92 10.20
CA ASN A 296 16.78 -26.60 9.81
C ASN A 296 17.09 -25.09 9.89
N GLY A 297 16.26 -24.29 10.57
CA GLY A 297 16.49 -22.84 10.75
C GLY A 297 16.03 -21.95 9.59
N PHE A 298 16.50 -20.69 9.62
CA PHE A 298 16.00 -19.58 8.79
C PHE A 298 17.03 -19.03 7.80
N SER A 299 17.99 -19.85 7.35
CA SER A 299 19.00 -19.45 6.37
C SER A 299 18.41 -19.22 4.97
N LEU A 300 17.64 -18.14 4.82
CA LEU A 300 16.84 -17.78 3.66
C LEU A 300 17.21 -16.36 3.23
N PRO A 301 17.85 -16.17 2.06
CA PRO A 301 18.37 -14.86 1.64
C PRO A 301 17.34 -13.73 1.67
N ARG A 302 16.07 -14.03 1.36
CA ARG A 302 15.02 -13.01 1.33
C ARG A 302 14.64 -12.52 2.72
N GLN A 303 14.61 -13.39 3.73
CA GLN A 303 14.41 -12.98 5.12
C GLN A 303 15.67 -12.34 5.71
N HIS A 304 16.84 -12.93 5.44
CA HIS A 304 18.11 -12.36 5.86
C HIS A 304 18.32 -10.92 5.36
N SER A 305 17.82 -10.57 4.18
CA SER A 305 17.90 -9.21 3.65
C SER A 305 17.27 -8.12 4.55
N LEU A 306 16.36 -8.49 5.46
CA LEU A 306 15.79 -7.59 6.47
C LEU A 306 16.87 -6.98 7.36
N THR A 307 17.94 -7.73 7.64
CA THR A 307 19.09 -7.28 8.46
C THR A 307 19.90 -6.15 7.82
N HIS A 308 19.77 -5.96 6.51
CA HIS A 308 20.52 -4.93 5.80
C HIS A 308 19.78 -3.60 5.73
N TYR A 309 18.48 -3.54 6.04
CA TYR A 309 17.68 -2.33 5.83
C TYR A 309 18.25 -1.13 6.56
N GLU A 310 18.69 -1.25 7.81
CA GLU A 310 19.23 -0.10 8.54
C GLU A 310 20.46 0.48 7.82
N VAL A 311 21.42 -0.36 7.47
CA VAL A 311 22.65 0.07 6.77
C VAL A 311 22.29 0.66 5.40
N LEU A 312 21.37 0.02 4.68
CA LEU A 312 20.90 0.52 3.39
C LEU A 312 20.19 1.88 3.54
N ILE A 313 19.38 2.07 4.58
CA ILE A 313 18.70 3.35 4.83
C ILE A 313 19.71 4.45 5.16
N ARG A 314 20.69 4.17 6.02
CA ARG A 314 21.77 5.14 6.32
C ARG A 314 22.55 5.49 5.06
N SER A 315 22.79 4.49 4.20
CA SER A 315 23.60 4.67 2.99
C SER A 315 22.85 5.32 1.83
N PHE A 316 21.54 5.10 1.71
CA PHE A 316 20.76 5.43 0.49
C PHE A 316 19.50 6.26 0.76
N GLY A 317 19.19 6.55 2.02
CA GLY A 317 17.96 7.22 2.44
C GLY A 317 16.74 6.30 2.45
N ALA A 318 15.55 6.91 2.51
CA ALA A 318 14.28 6.19 2.58
C ALA A 318 14.07 5.25 1.37
N PRO A 319 13.75 3.96 1.57
CA PRO A 319 13.63 2.96 0.50
C PRO A 319 12.52 3.23 -0.51
N ASN A 320 11.53 4.05 -0.16
CA ASN A 320 10.36 4.33 -0.98
C ASN A 320 10.72 4.81 -2.40
N GLY A 321 11.82 5.54 -2.57
CA GLY A 321 12.29 6.04 -3.87
C GLY A 321 13.21 5.16 -4.67
N LEU A 322 13.53 3.99 -4.13
CA LEU A 322 14.38 2.98 -4.76
C LEU A 322 13.57 1.71 -5.06
N CYS A 323 12.24 1.80 -5.00
CA CYS A 323 11.36 0.66 -5.18
C CYS A 323 11.14 0.33 -6.67
N MET A 324 11.24 -0.96 -6.99
CA MET A 324 10.95 -1.51 -8.33
C MET A 324 9.49 -1.31 -8.77
N LEU A 325 8.57 -0.95 -7.87
CA LEU A 325 7.19 -0.59 -8.22
C LEU A 325 7.13 0.58 -9.21
N ILE A 326 8.06 1.54 -9.12
CA ILE A 326 8.17 2.66 -10.08
C ILE A 326 8.46 2.15 -11.49
N THR A 327 9.30 1.12 -11.60
CA THR A 327 9.61 0.48 -12.90
C THR A 327 8.46 -0.39 -13.40
N GLU A 328 7.72 -1.03 -12.51
CA GLU A 328 6.54 -1.85 -12.83
C GLU A 328 5.38 -1.01 -13.35
N SER A 329 5.17 0.17 -12.79
CA SER A 329 4.13 1.09 -13.24
C SER A 329 4.46 1.69 -14.62
N LYS A 330 5.74 2.02 -14.88
CA LYS A 330 6.22 2.40 -16.21
C LYS A 330 6.16 1.24 -17.21
N HIS A 331 6.27 -0.01 -16.76
CA HIS A 331 6.09 -1.18 -17.62
C HIS A 331 4.66 -1.27 -18.18
N ILE A 332 3.63 -0.86 -17.42
CA ILE A 332 2.24 -0.82 -17.93
C ILE A 332 2.19 0.07 -19.17
N LYS A 333 2.61 1.33 -19.04
CA LYS A 333 2.57 2.33 -20.12
C LYS A 333 3.51 2.01 -21.28
N ALA A 334 4.72 1.52 -21.01
CA ALA A 334 5.73 1.30 -22.05
C ALA A 334 5.63 -0.06 -22.74
N VAL A 335 4.91 -1.03 -22.16
CA VAL A 335 4.86 -2.41 -22.67
C VAL A 335 3.44 -2.96 -22.72
N LYS A 336 2.71 -3.00 -21.59
CA LYS A 336 1.37 -3.62 -21.56
C LYS A 336 0.38 -2.89 -22.48
N GLU A 337 0.29 -1.57 -22.37
CA GLU A 337 -0.60 -0.73 -23.18
C GLU A 337 -0.25 -0.77 -24.68
N PRO A 338 1.00 -0.51 -25.13
CA PRO A 338 1.39 -0.66 -26.53
C PRO A 338 1.18 -2.08 -27.07
N TRP A 339 1.38 -3.11 -26.25
CA TRP A 339 1.07 -4.48 -26.65
C TRP A 339 -0.44 -4.68 -26.85
N ARG A 340 -1.28 -4.19 -25.93
CA ARG A 340 -2.74 -4.23 -26.05
C ARG A 340 -3.23 -3.51 -27.32
N HIS A 341 -2.61 -2.39 -27.67
CA HIS A 341 -2.91 -1.63 -28.89
C HIS A 341 -2.31 -2.24 -30.17
N SER A 342 -1.36 -3.16 -30.07
CA SER A 342 -0.74 -3.81 -31.23
C SER A 342 -1.66 -4.89 -31.82
N ASN A 343 -1.43 -5.23 -33.09
CA ASN A 343 -2.10 -6.38 -33.72
C ASN A 343 -1.51 -7.75 -33.30
N LYS A 344 -0.60 -7.77 -32.31
CA LYS A 344 0.08 -8.95 -31.76
C LYS A 344 1.01 -9.70 -32.73
N PHE A 345 1.15 -9.26 -33.99
CA PHE A 345 2.06 -9.84 -34.99
C PHE A 345 3.35 -9.03 -35.12
N LYS A 346 4.52 -9.61 -34.82
CA LYS A 346 5.80 -8.87 -34.70
C LYS A 346 5.66 -7.62 -33.81
N ALA A 347 4.93 -7.77 -32.70
CA ALA A 347 4.47 -6.64 -31.89
C ALA A 347 5.60 -5.77 -31.32
N LEU A 348 6.80 -6.31 -31.08
CA LEU A 348 7.91 -5.53 -30.52
C LEU A 348 8.21 -4.26 -31.34
N GLY A 349 8.24 -4.37 -32.67
CA GLY A 349 8.44 -3.20 -33.54
C GLY A 349 7.29 -2.20 -33.46
N GLN A 350 6.05 -2.68 -33.32
CA GLN A 350 4.87 -1.83 -33.16
C GLN A 350 4.89 -1.11 -31.81
N MET A 351 5.20 -1.83 -30.73
CA MET A 351 5.30 -1.27 -29.39
C MET A 351 6.36 -0.17 -29.31
N LEU A 352 7.54 -0.39 -29.91
CA LEU A 352 8.60 0.61 -29.98
C LEU A 352 8.16 1.86 -30.77
N LEU A 353 7.46 1.70 -31.89
CA LEU A 353 6.92 2.81 -32.67
C LEU A 353 5.83 3.57 -31.90
N THR A 354 4.95 2.87 -31.19
CA THR A 354 3.93 3.47 -30.33
C THR A 354 4.57 4.31 -29.23
N ASN A 355 5.57 3.77 -28.52
CA ASN A 355 6.30 4.53 -27.50
C ASN A 355 6.98 5.76 -28.11
N GLN A 356 7.66 5.61 -29.24
CA GLN A 356 8.30 6.74 -29.93
C GLN A 356 7.29 7.82 -30.32
N HIS A 357 6.08 7.44 -30.73
CA HIS A 357 5.02 8.38 -31.06
C HIS A 357 4.52 9.11 -29.81
N LEU A 358 4.26 8.40 -28.72
CA LEU A 358 3.83 8.99 -27.45
C LEU A 358 4.87 9.97 -26.90
N ASP A 359 6.16 9.63 -26.97
CA ASP A 359 7.26 10.52 -26.55
C ASP A 359 7.30 11.80 -27.39
N LYS A 360 7.13 11.68 -28.72
CA LYS A 360 7.08 12.83 -29.63
C LYS A 360 5.86 13.72 -29.35
N LEU A 361 4.70 13.13 -29.05
CA LEU A 361 3.50 13.89 -28.68
C LEU A 361 3.67 14.61 -27.34
N ALA A 362 4.28 13.95 -26.35
CA ALA A 362 4.57 14.58 -25.07
C ALA A 362 5.55 15.75 -25.21
N ALA A 363 6.62 15.59 -26.01
CA ALA A 363 7.56 16.67 -26.32
C ALA A 363 6.87 17.84 -27.05
N ALA A 364 6.02 17.53 -28.04
CA ALA A 364 5.24 18.56 -28.74
C ALA A 364 4.25 19.28 -27.83
N ALA A 365 3.61 18.59 -26.88
CA ALA A 365 2.71 19.21 -25.91
C ALA A 365 3.44 20.23 -25.02
N VAL A 366 4.64 19.90 -24.54
CA VAL A 366 5.47 20.83 -23.76
C VAL A 366 5.86 22.04 -24.60
N ASP A 367 6.29 21.82 -25.85
CA ASP A 367 6.63 22.89 -26.79
C ASP A 367 5.41 23.81 -27.06
N PHE A 368 4.23 23.23 -27.30
CA PHE A 368 3.01 24.01 -27.50
C PHE A 368 2.55 24.75 -26.24
N GLU A 369 2.76 24.20 -25.06
CA GLU A 369 2.47 24.89 -23.80
C GLU A 369 3.42 26.06 -23.55
N GLU A 370 4.73 25.89 -23.83
CA GLU A 370 5.73 26.96 -23.76
C GLU A 370 5.38 28.10 -24.72
N HIS A 371 4.93 27.77 -25.92
CA HIS A 371 4.42 28.73 -26.90
C HIS A 371 3.00 29.24 -26.60
N ARG A 372 2.41 28.86 -25.45
CA ARG A 372 1.04 29.20 -24.99
C ARG A 372 -0.07 28.81 -25.96
N MET A 373 0.20 27.88 -26.87
CA MET A 373 -0.77 27.37 -27.84
C MET A 373 -1.80 26.43 -27.20
N LEU A 374 -1.54 25.97 -25.97
CA LEU A 374 -2.44 25.12 -25.19
C LEU A 374 -3.19 25.89 -24.07
N LYS A 375 -2.93 27.19 -23.88
CA LYS A 375 -3.67 28.01 -22.90
C LYS A 375 -4.86 28.72 -23.56
N GLY A 376 -6.01 28.06 -23.50
CA GLY A 376 -7.33 28.68 -23.54
C GLY A 376 -8.20 28.30 -24.74
N SER A 377 -9.26 27.54 -24.47
CA SER A 377 -10.56 27.90 -25.02
C SER A 377 -11.60 27.89 -23.90
N ALA A 378 -11.90 29.08 -23.40
CA ALA A 378 -13.18 29.39 -22.77
C ALA A 378 -14.27 29.33 -23.86
N ALA A 379 -14.60 28.12 -24.34
CA ALA A 379 -15.70 27.84 -25.25
C ALA A 379 -16.13 26.36 -25.23
N PHE A 380 -16.24 25.78 -24.04
CA PHE A 380 -17.20 24.69 -23.78
C PHE A 380 -18.06 25.12 -22.59
N SER A 381 -18.89 26.13 -22.84
CA SER A 381 -20.09 26.33 -22.05
C SER A 381 -20.98 25.11 -22.22
N ASP A 382 -21.17 24.36 -21.15
CA ASP A 382 -22.51 24.00 -20.65
C ASP A 382 -23.53 23.62 -21.73
N GLN A 383 -23.35 22.47 -22.37
CA GLN A 383 -24.44 21.68 -22.90
C GLN A 383 -24.18 20.22 -22.57
N GLY A 384 -25.11 19.62 -21.82
CA GLY A 384 -25.10 18.22 -21.44
C GLY A 384 -24.84 17.34 -22.66
N VAL A 385 -23.70 16.65 -22.64
CA VAL A 385 -23.45 15.52 -23.52
C VAL A 385 -23.85 14.31 -22.73
N ASP A 386 -25.00 13.73 -23.10
CA ASP A 386 -25.41 12.40 -22.68
C ASP A 386 -24.21 11.45 -22.80
N SER A 387 -23.87 10.81 -21.69
CA SER A 387 -22.87 9.76 -21.62
C SER A 387 -23.18 8.70 -22.69
N VAL A 388 -22.38 8.67 -23.75
CA VAL A 388 -22.37 7.55 -24.69
C VAL A 388 -21.95 6.31 -23.91
N PRO A 389 -22.74 5.22 -23.91
CA PRO A 389 -22.35 3.99 -23.21
C PRO A 389 -21.03 3.48 -23.79
N ILE A 390 -20.02 3.36 -22.94
CA ILE A 390 -18.80 2.60 -23.23
C ILE A 390 -19.24 1.15 -23.51
N PRO A 391 -18.93 0.55 -24.66
CA PRO A 391 -19.20 -0.87 -24.89
C PRO A 391 -18.46 -1.68 -23.82
N GLN A 392 -19.20 -2.44 -23.01
CA GLN A 392 -18.62 -3.43 -22.11
C GLN A 392 -17.92 -4.50 -22.96
N ASP A 393 -16.60 -4.61 -22.85
CA ASP A 393 -15.80 -5.67 -23.45
C ASP A 393 -16.08 -6.99 -22.68
N PRO A 394 -16.44 -8.12 -23.33
CA PRO A 394 -17.02 -9.27 -22.64
C PRO A 394 -15.97 -10.27 -22.09
N ASN A 395 -14.80 -9.80 -21.63
CA ASN A 395 -13.72 -10.70 -21.18
C ASN A 395 -13.31 -10.46 -19.71
N PRO A 396 -13.41 -11.46 -18.79
CA PRO A 396 -13.36 -11.23 -17.34
C PRO A 396 -11.94 -11.11 -16.74
N ASP A 397 -10.89 -11.14 -17.56
CA ASP A 397 -9.49 -11.12 -17.09
C ASP A 397 -8.88 -9.69 -17.09
N ALA A 398 -9.71 -8.68 -16.85
CA ALA A 398 -9.28 -7.28 -16.80
C ALA A 398 -8.71 -6.92 -15.43
N ASP A 399 -7.38 -6.95 -15.32
CA ASP A 399 -6.63 -6.14 -14.35
C ASP A 399 -6.88 -4.66 -14.70
N ASP A 400 -7.88 -4.06 -14.06
CA ASP A 400 -8.24 -2.65 -14.18
C ASP A 400 -7.33 -1.84 -13.24
N ASP A 401 -6.18 -1.42 -13.78
CA ASP A 401 -5.28 -0.44 -13.16
C ASP A 401 -5.81 1.00 -13.37
N ASP A 402 -7.09 1.27 -13.07
CA ASP A 402 -7.65 2.63 -13.15
C ASP A 402 -7.40 3.38 -11.84
N MET A 403 -6.17 3.86 -11.66
CA MET A 403 -5.92 5.02 -10.81
C MET A 403 -6.33 6.25 -11.62
N GLY A 404 -7.60 6.64 -11.44
CA GLY A 404 -8.29 7.66 -12.23
C GLY A 404 -7.46 8.92 -12.50
N ILE A 405 -7.66 9.43 -13.71
CA ILE A 405 -7.17 10.74 -14.16
C ILE A 405 -7.66 11.81 -13.16
N VAL A 406 -6.70 12.52 -12.55
CA VAL A 406 -6.95 13.65 -11.65
C VAL A 406 -7.45 14.84 -12.47
N ASP A 407 -8.73 15.20 -12.33
CA ASP A 407 -9.19 16.54 -12.66
C ASP A 407 -8.74 17.50 -11.55
N GLU A 408 -8.01 18.53 -11.94
CA GLU A 408 -7.31 19.44 -11.04
C GLU A 408 -8.29 20.54 -10.59
N ARG A 409 -8.93 20.35 -9.44
CA ARG A 409 -9.66 21.42 -8.74
C ARG A 409 -9.26 21.48 -7.27
N LEU A 410 -8.39 22.44 -6.95
CA LEU A 410 -8.11 22.84 -5.57
C LEU A 410 -9.36 23.49 -4.95
N GLY A 411 -9.98 22.78 -4.03
CA GLY A 411 -11.10 23.23 -3.19
C GLY A 411 -11.81 22.01 -2.59
N LEU A 412 -12.47 22.18 -1.44
CA LEU A 412 -13.48 21.22 -0.97
C LEU A 412 -14.60 21.15 -2.01
N VAL A 413 -14.43 20.30 -3.03
CA VAL A 413 -15.45 20.07 -4.03
C VAL A 413 -16.50 19.18 -3.37
N HIS A 414 -17.62 19.80 -3.02
CA HIS A 414 -18.85 19.07 -2.85
C HIS A 414 -19.11 18.40 -4.20
N SER A 415 -19.10 17.07 -4.27
CA SER A 415 -19.81 16.40 -5.37
C SER A 415 -21.28 16.74 -5.19
N ALA A 416 -21.67 17.88 -5.75
CA ALA A 416 -22.98 18.46 -5.66
C ALA A 416 -23.93 17.70 -6.59
N VAL A 417 -24.21 16.45 -6.25
CA VAL A 417 -25.53 15.91 -6.53
C VAL A 417 -26.35 16.31 -5.30
N ASN A 418 -27.13 17.39 -5.41
CA ASN A 418 -28.07 17.78 -4.34
C ASN A 418 -29.13 16.67 -4.24
N LEU A 419 -28.90 15.68 -3.38
CA LEU A 419 -29.83 14.60 -3.12
C LEU A 419 -30.76 15.04 -1.98
N ALA A 420 -31.89 15.60 -2.39
CA ALA A 420 -33.03 15.96 -1.57
C ALA A 420 -32.81 17.04 -0.48
N CYS A 421 -33.72 18.01 -0.46
CA CYS A 421 -33.91 18.95 0.64
C CYS A 421 -35.15 18.48 1.38
N ILE A 422 -35.01 17.91 2.58
CA ILE A 422 -36.14 17.27 3.29
C ILE A 422 -36.35 17.88 4.68
N PRO A 423 -37.59 17.89 5.19
CA PRO A 423 -37.86 18.29 6.56
C PRO A 423 -37.12 17.39 7.57
N VAL A 424 -36.65 17.97 8.67
CA VAL A 424 -35.98 17.23 9.77
C VAL A 424 -36.81 16.02 10.25
N GLN A 425 -38.13 16.19 10.34
CA GLN A 425 -39.02 15.12 10.78
C GLN A 425 -39.08 13.96 9.77
N SER A 426 -39.05 14.27 8.47
CA SER A 426 -39.01 13.26 7.43
C SER A 426 -37.69 12.50 7.43
N LEU A 427 -36.57 13.17 7.73
CA LEU A 427 -35.28 12.50 7.90
C LEU A 427 -35.29 11.57 9.12
N ALA A 428 -35.88 12.01 10.23
CA ALA A 428 -36.02 11.19 11.43
C ALA A 428 -36.82 9.90 11.16
N GLU A 429 -37.87 9.99 10.35
CA GLU A 429 -38.68 8.85 9.91
C GLU A 429 -37.92 7.95 8.91
N GLU A 430 -37.19 8.53 7.95
CA GLU A 430 -36.42 7.80 6.95
C GLU A 430 -35.25 7.00 7.56
N LEU A 431 -34.59 7.56 8.58
CA LEU A 431 -33.50 6.90 9.29
C LEU A 431 -33.96 5.96 10.40
N ASP A 432 -35.26 5.93 10.72
CA ASP A 432 -35.83 5.24 11.89
C ASP A 432 -35.21 5.72 13.23
N ILE A 433 -34.96 7.03 13.35
CA ILE A 433 -34.36 7.68 14.53
C ILE A 433 -35.28 8.81 15.01
N PRO A 434 -36.31 8.50 15.83
CA PRO A 434 -37.28 9.50 16.28
C PRO A 434 -36.66 10.59 17.17
N ASN A 435 -35.50 10.31 17.78
CA ASN A 435 -34.76 11.25 18.63
C ASN A 435 -33.86 12.22 17.83
N PHE A 436 -33.81 12.11 16.49
CA PHE A 436 -32.97 12.95 15.65
C PHE A 436 -33.16 14.47 15.86
N PRO A 437 -34.40 15.01 16.04
CA PRO A 437 -34.59 16.43 16.31
C PRO A 437 -33.93 16.91 17.61
N ASN A 438 -33.85 16.05 18.63
CA ASN A 438 -33.20 16.38 19.91
C ASN A 438 -31.69 16.38 19.76
N LEU A 439 -31.12 15.37 19.06
CA LEU A 439 -29.70 15.35 18.72
C LEU A 439 -29.28 16.62 17.97
N LEU A 440 -30.13 17.08 17.05
CA LEU A 440 -29.89 18.30 16.28
C LEU A 440 -29.94 19.56 17.14
N HIS A 441 -30.89 19.61 18.08
CA HIS A 441 -30.98 20.70 19.05
C HIS A 441 -29.73 20.76 19.96
N ASP A 442 -29.25 19.60 20.43
CA ASP A 442 -28.08 19.52 21.30
C ASP A 442 -26.81 19.96 20.57
N PHE A 443 -26.62 19.50 19.32
CA PHE A 443 -25.53 19.94 18.46
C PHE A 443 -25.55 21.46 18.23
N LEU A 444 -26.70 22.02 17.84
CA LEU A 444 -26.82 23.46 17.62
C LEU A 444 -26.58 24.28 18.90
N SER A 445 -27.00 23.76 20.06
CA SER A 445 -26.75 24.40 21.35
C SER A 445 -25.26 24.46 21.68
N GLN A 446 -24.50 23.41 21.35
CA GLN A 446 -23.04 23.37 21.52
C GLN A 446 -22.34 24.32 20.53
N GLN A 447 -22.72 24.31 19.25
CA GLN A 447 -22.08 25.15 18.22
C GLN A 447 -22.32 26.66 18.42
N LEU A 448 -23.49 27.04 18.94
CA LEU A 448 -23.86 28.45 19.14
C LEU A 448 -23.37 29.04 20.47
N ASN A 449 -22.55 28.31 21.24
CA ASN A 449 -21.99 28.72 22.54
C ASN A 449 -23.06 29.29 23.49
N ALA A 450 -23.98 28.44 23.98
CA ALA A 450 -24.91 28.82 25.05
C ALA A 450 -24.25 29.03 26.44
N ASP A 451 -22.92 29.24 26.51
CA ASP A 451 -22.20 29.64 27.73
C ASP A 451 -22.39 31.11 28.12
N ALA A 452 -23.17 31.87 27.34
CA ALA A 452 -23.49 33.27 27.62
C ALA A 452 -24.97 33.54 27.93
N GLY A 453 -25.66 32.64 28.63
CA GLY A 453 -27.01 32.92 29.19
C GLY A 453 -28.07 33.38 28.18
N GLY A 454 -27.87 33.10 26.89
CA GLY A 454 -28.80 33.42 25.82
C GLY A 454 -29.98 32.46 25.82
N PRO A 455 -31.11 32.83 25.18
CA PRO A 455 -32.25 31.92 25.04
C PRO A 455 -31.80 30.65 24.31
N HIS A 456 -32.20 29.48 24.83
CA HIS A 456 -31.99 28.19 24.16
C HIS A 456 -32.46 28.29 22.71
N PRO A 457 -31.68 27.80 21.73
CA PRO A 457 -32.10 27.84 20.34
C PRO A 457 -33.42 27.10 20.19
N ALA A 458 -34.41 27.72 19.56
CA ALA A 458 -35.68 27.06 19.27
C ALA A 458 -35.41 25.78 18.44
N THR A 459 -36.18 24.72 18.70
CA THR A 459 -36.10 23.46 17.95
C THR A 459 -36.16 23.74 16.46
N PHE A 460 -35.09 23.40 15.73
CA PHE A 460 -35.03 23.62 14.29
C PHE A 460 -35.98 22.66 13.57
N THR A 461 -37.03 23.21 12.96
CA THR A 461 -38.04 22.47 12.18
C THR A 461 -37.89 22.67 10.68
N GLY A 462 -36.73 23.20 10.25
CA GLY A 462 -36.44 23.52 8.86
C GLY A 462 -36.14 22.29 8.00
N HIS A 463 -35.62 22.54 6.80
CA HIS A 463 -35.17 21.49 5.90
C HIS A 463 -33.66 21.32 6.01
N VAL A 464 -33.20 20.10 5.77
CA VAL A 464 -31.78 19.74 5.67
C VAL A 464 -31.48 19.24 4.27
N LYS A 465 -30.25 19.46 3.81
CA LYS A 465 -29.76 18.86 2.56
C LYS A 465 -28.97 17.62 2.88
N ILE A 466 -29.24 16.50 2.20
CA ILE A 466 -28.55 15.23 2.45
C ILE A 466 -27.43 15.03 1.43
N TYR A 467 -26.37 14.36 1.88
CA TYR A 467 -25.24 13.95 1.06
C TYR A 467 -24.96 12.47 1.30
N HIS A 468 -24.50 11.76 0.26
CA HIS A 468 -24.12 10.35 0.36
C HIS A 468 -22.63 10.11 0.53
N SER A 469 -21.84 11.19 0.54
CA SER A 469 -20.40 11.11 0.80
C SER A 469 -19.83 12.45 1.26
N ALA A 470 -18.75 12.39 2.03
CA ALA A 470 -17.85 13.50 2.30
C ALA A 470 -16.46 13.18 1.74
N THR A 471 -15.67 14.21 1.44
CA THR A 471 -14.29 14.05 1.01
C THR A 471 -13.38 14.66 2.05
N THR A 472 -12.48 13.85 2.61
CA THR A 472 -11.37 14.34 3.43
C THR A 472 -10.13 14.53 2.56
N THR A 473 -9.41 15.63 2.80
CA THR A 473 -8.14 15.92 2.14
C THR A 473 -7.04 15.92 3.18
N PHE A 474 -6.07 15.03 3.06
CA PHE A 474 -4.94 14.93 3.98
C PHE A 474 -3.63 14.83 3.22
N ILE A 475 -2.54 15.18 3.88
CA ILE A 475 -1.20 15.02 3.33
C ILE A 475 -0.63 13.75 3.94
N SER A 476 -0.33 12.76 3.11
CA SER A 476 0.39 11.56 3.53
C SER A 476 1.84 11.68 3.06
N PRO A 477 2.80 11.99 3.95
CA PRO A 477 4.19 12.14 3.56
C PRO A 477 4.72 10.87 2.90
N SER A 478 4.30 9.69 3.37
CA SER A 478 4.82 8.39 2.94
C SER A 478 4.16 7.80 1.68
N ASP A 479 3.16 8.48 1.11
CA ASP A 479 2.46 8.01 -0.10
C ASP A 479 2.16 9.15 -1.08
N PRO A 480 3.11 9.99 -1.50
CA PRO A 480 2.78 11.25 -2.16
C PRO A 480 2.09 11.09 -3.53
N CYS A 481 0.79 11.37 -3.59
CA CYS A 481 -0.02 11.47 -4.80
C CYS A 481 -0.53 12.92 -5.02
N GLY A 482 -0.71 13.36 -6.27
CA GLY A 482 -1.22 14.69 -6.59
C GLY A 482 -0.21 15.85 -6.53
N VAL A 483 -0.67 17.10 -6.69
CA VAL A 483 0.14 18.32 -6.51
C VAL A 483 0.26 18.62 -5.01
N GLY A 484 1.49 18.66 -4.48
CA GLY A 484 1.75 18.93 -3.07
C GLY A 484 1.58 17.74 -2.12
N GLY A 485 1.36 16.52 -2.63
CA GLY A 485 1.22 15.30 -1.81
C GLY A 485 -0.14 15.15 -1.11
N ALA A 486 -1.15 15.89 -1.56
CA ALA A 486 -2.50 15.85 -1.02
C ALA A 486 -3.29 14.64 -1.56
N HIS A 487 -3.78 13.81 -0.64
CA HIS A 487 -4.72 12.72 -0.89
C HIS A 487 -6.14 13.18 -0.70
N HIS A 488 -7.03 12.61 -1.50
CA HIS A 488 -8.47 12.75 -1.32
C HIS A 488 -9.03 11.37 -1.04
N GLU A 489 -9.70 11.25 0.09
CA GLU A 489 -10.44 10.05 0.43
C GLU A 489 -11.93 10.39 0.46
N GLN A 490 -12.72 9.57 -0.23
CA GLN A 490 -14.17 9.68 -0.22
C GLN A 490 -14.73 8.72 0.84
N ILE A 491 -15.38 9.31 1.85
CA ILE A 491 -16.07 8.64 2.93
C ILE A 491 -17.55 8.56 2.56
N LYS A 492 -18.16 7.37 2.63
CA LYS A 492 -19.50 7.11 2.10
C LYS A 492 -20.54 6.87 3.20
N ALA A 493 -21.73 7.38 2.95
CA ALA A 493 -22.98 7.08 3.65
C ALA A 493 -24.08 6.94 2.59
N THR A 494 -23.97 5.87 1.79
CA THR A 494 -24.77 5.65 0.59
C THR A 494 -25.77 4.51 0.83
N PRO A 495 -27.08 4.79 0.88
CA PRO A 495 -28.11 3.76 1.11
C PRO A 495 -28.21 2.72 -0.02
N SER A 496 -27.89 3.09 -1.26
CA SER A 496 -27.73 2.15 -2.37
C SER A 496 -26.97 2.79 -3.52
N TRP A 497 -26.07 2.03 -4.15
CA TRP A 497 -25.34 2.44 -5.34
C TRP A 497 -25.58 1.42 -6.47
N PHE A 498 -26.18 1.84 -7.59
CA PHE A 498 -26.60 0.95 -8.71
C PHE A 498 -27.41 -0.29 -8.26
N CYS A 499 -28.37 -0.12 -7.36
CA CYS A 499 -29.14 -1.22 -6.74
C CYS A 499 -28.26 -2.24 -6.01
N GLY A 500 -27.02 -1.86 -5.68
CA GLY A 500 -26.13 -2.59 -4.80
C GLY A 500 -26.48 -2.39 -3.32
N PRO A 501 -25.79 -3.13 -2.45
CA PRO A 501 -25.93 -3.00 -1.00
C PRO A 501 -25.57 -1.58 -0.54
N ASP A 502 -26.09 -1.24 0.62
CA ASP A 502 -25.74 -0.01 1.33
C ASP A 502 -24.27 -0.01 1.74
N ARG A 503 -23.74 1.20 1.93
CA ARG A 503 -22.37 1.41 2.40
C ARG A 503 -22.29 2.64 3.29
N TYR A 504 -21.97 2.37 4.55
CA TYR A 504 -21.76 3.34 5.60
C TYR A 504 -20.34 3.13 6.14
N ASP A 505 -19.46 4.09 5.92
CA ASP A 505 -18.06 3.98 6.29
C ASP A 505 -17.86 4.39 7.77
N THR A 506 -16.83 3.83 8.40
CA THR A 506 -16.36 4.22 9.73
C THR A 506 -15.26 5.27 9.64
N VAL A 507 -15.15 6.13 10.65
CA VAL A 507 -14.22 7.27 10.68
C VAL A 507 -13.55 7.45 12.03
N PHE A 508 -12.38 8.08 12.00
CA PHE A 508 -11.74 8.69 13.16
C PHE A 508 -12.29 10.10 13.36
N VAL A 509 -12.81 10.37 14.54
CA VAL A 509 -13.30 11.68 14.96
C VAL A 509 -12.38 12.23 16.03
N ASN A 510 -11.88 13.45 15.83
CA ASN A 510 -11.06 14.14 16.80
C ASN A 510 -11.94 14.66 17.95
N THR A 511 -11.61 14.26 19.18
CA THR A 511 -12.32 14.65 20.40
C THR A 511 -11.43 15.44 21.38
N ASP A 512 -10.10 15.37 21.25
CA ASP A 512 -9.15 16.12 22.06
C ASP A 512 -7.87 16.44 21.27
N ASP A 513 -7.79 17.67 20.75
CA ASP A 513 -6.63 18.23 20.02
C ASP A 513 -5.31 18.23 20.83
N THR A 514 -5.37 18.08 22.15
CA THR A 514 -4.18 18.10 23.00
C THR A 514 -3.50 16.74 23.10
N ARG A 515 -4.17 15.67 22.69
CA ARG A 515 -3.68 14.29 22.73
C ARG A 515 -3.31 13.81 21.32
N LYS A 516 -2.51 12.74 21.28
CA LYS A 516 -2.05 12.13 20.01
C LYS A 516 -2.63 10.75 19.85
N GLY A 517 -2.71 10.30 18.59
CA GLY A 517 -3.18 8.97 18.28
C GLY A 517 -4.63 8.75 18.71
N MET A 518 -4.95 7.48 18.99
CA MET A 518 -6.26 7.09 19.53
C MET A 518 -6.59 7.72 20.89
N GLN A 519 -5.63 8.30 21.62
CA GLN A 519 -5.94 8.95 22.89
C GLN A 519 -6.67 10.29 22.72
N GLY A 520 -6.59 10.92 21.54
CA GLY A 520 -7.31 12.16 21.20
C GLY A 520 -8.41 11.97 20.17
N MET A 521 -8.70 10.72 19.79
CA MET A 521 -9.68 10.39 18.78
C MET A 521 -10.60 9.27 19.25
N GLU A 522 -11.80 9.25 18.68
CA GLU A 522 -12.77 8.18 18.83
C GLU A 522 -13.14 7.62 17.46
N VAL A 523 -13.71 6.41 17.43
CA VAL A 523 -14.17 5.77 16.19
C VAL A 523 -15.70 5.90 16.12
N ALA A 524 -16.21 6.25 14.95
CA ALA A 524 -17.64 6.35 14.73
C ALA A 524 -18.05 5.74 13.37
N HIS A 525 -19.23 5.16 13.31
CA HIS A 525 -19.89 4.72 12.08
C HIS A 525 -20.80 5.83 11.55
N ILE A 526 -20.70 6.18 10.28
CA ILE A 526 -21.50 7.26 9.72
C ILE A 526 -22.86 6.75 9.30
N VAL A 527 -23.91 7.31 9.87
CA VAL A 527 -25.30 7.00 9.51
C VAL A 527 -25.75 7.87 8.35
N CYS A 528 -25.45 9.17 8.39
CA CYS A 528 -25.91 10.12 7.37
C CYS A 528 -25.05 11.39 7.34
N PHE A 529 -24.79 11.93 6.15
CA PHE A 529 -24.26 13.29 5.98
C PHE A 529 -25.38 14.26 5.61
N PHE A 530 -25.41 15.42 6.27
CA PHE A 530 -26.37 16.47 5.95
C PHE A 530 -25.81 17.86 6.21
N SER A 531 -26.47 18.90 5.69
CA SER A 531 -26.15 20.29 6.03
C SER A 531 -27.38 21.10 6.42
N LEU A 532 -27.15 22.04 7.33
CA LEU A 532 -28.17 22.96 7.84
C LEU A 532 -28.06 24.32 7.14
N PRO A 533 -29.07 24.77 6.40
CA PRO A 533 -29.11 26.12 5.86
C PRO A 533 -29.50 27.09 6.99
N CYS A 534 -28.54 27.78 7.62
CA CYS A 534 -28.87 28.79 8.64
C CYS A 534 -29.21 30.15 8.03
N THR A 535 -30.05 30.90 8.75
CA THR A 535 -30.56 32.24 8.39
C THR A 535 -29.49 33.31 8.26
N ASN A 536 -28.27 33.06 8.76
CA ASN A 536 -27.16 34.03 8.79
C ASN A 536 -26.18 33.84 7.62
N GLY A 537 -26.48 32.94 6.67
CA GLY A 537 -25.65 32.68 5.49
C GLY A 537 -24.51 31.66 5.71
N VAL A 538 -24.40 31.08 6.91
CA VAL A 538 -23.43 30.01 7.22
C VAL A 538 -24.15 28.66 7.14
N SER A 539 -23.58 27.70 6.43
CA SER A 539 -24.08 26.33 6.34
C SER A 539 -23.23 25.45 7.24
N TYR A 540 -23.84 24.64 8.12
CA TYR A 540 -23.11 23.68 8.95
C TYR A 540 -23.11 22.30 8.29
N PRO A 541 -21.98 21.83 7.76
CA PRO A 541 -21.83 20.44 7.33
C PRO A 541 -21.76 19.52 8.54
N CYS A 542 -22.65 18.54 8.59
CA CYS A 542 -22.85 17.66 9.73
C CYS A 542 -22.81 16.18 9.30
N ALA A 543 -22.38 15.33 10.23
CA ALA A 543 -22.55 13.89 10.13
C ALA A 543 -23.32 13.39 11.36
N LEU A 544 -24.36 12.58 11.13
CA LEU A 544 -24.96 11.75 12.17
C LEU A 544 -24.12 10.48 12.30
N VAL A 545 -23.64 10.18 13.50
CA VAL A 545 -22.72 9.08 13.74
C VAL A 545 -23.18 8.19 14.90
N HIS A 546 -22.87 6.91 14.80
CA HIS A 546 -22.96 5.92 15.89
C HIS A 546 -21.55 5.66 16.43
N TRP A 547 -21.35 5.92 17.72
CA TRP A 547 -20.04 5.79 18.35
C TRP A 547 -19.63 4.34 18.61
N PHE A 548 -18.31 4.13 18.71
CA PHE A 548 -17.73 2.92 19.27
C PHE A 548 -17.01 3.23 20.59
N ASP A 549 -17.16 2.34 21.56
CA ASP A 549 -16.39 2.37 22.80
C ASP A 549 -15.11 1.54 22.65
N TYR A 550 -14.04 1.96 23.33
CA TYR A 550 -12.88 1.11 23.54
C TYR A 550 -13.25 -0.13 24.36
N ILE A 551 -12.85 -1.32 23.90
CA ILE A 551 -13.00 -2.55 24.68
C ILE A 551 -12.00 -2.53 25.85
N VAL A 552 -10.80 -2.02 25.60
CA VAL A 552 -9.73 -1.80 26.58
C VAL A 552 -8.93 -0.56 26.16
N ASP A 553 -8.47 0.24 27.12
CA ASP A 553 -7.61 1.41 26.91
C ASP A 553 -6.15 1.05 26.56
N GLU A 554 -5.93 -0.10 25.92
CA GLU A 554 -4.64 -0.51 25.38
C GLU A 554 -4.83 -1.34 24.09
N PRO A 555 -3.87 -1.30 23.15
CA PRO A 555 -3.87 -2.20 22.00
C PRO A 555 -3.77 -3.67 22.42
N ASP A 556 -4.37 -4.55 21.61
CA ASP A 556 -4.21 -5.99 21.78
C ASP A 556 -2.73 -6.40 21.71
N LYS A 557 -2.29 -7.19 22.69
CA LYS A 557 -0.86 -7.53 22.85
C LYS A 557 -0.29 -8.38 21.71
N LEU A 558 -1.14 -9.08 20.95
CA LEU A 558 -0.70 -9.96 19.87
C LEU A 558 -0.76 -9.27 18.52
N THR A 559 -1.83 -8.53 18.24
CA THR A 559 -2.00 -7.85 16.93
C THR A 559 -1.45 -6.44 16.91
N GLY A 560 -1.25 -5.82 18.08
CA GLY A 560 -0.91 -4.41 18.23
C GLY A 560 -2.04 -3.46 17.83
N MET A 561 -3.27 -3.95 17.62
CA MET A 561 -4.41 -3.14 17.17
C MET A 561 -5.28 -2.71 18.34
N TRP A 562 -5.79 -1.48 18.32
CA TRP A 562 -6.84 -1.03 19.23
C TRP A 562 -8.12 -1.84 19.00
N MET A 563 -8.90 -2.03 20.07
CA MET A 563 -10.13 -2.82 20.04
C MET A 563 -11.31 -1.94 20.41
N VAL A 564 -12.34 -1.95 19.57
CA VAL A 564 -13.53 -1.12 19.73
C VAL A 564 -14.80 -1.96 19.55
N LYS A 565 -15.91 -1.53 20.16
CA LYS A 565 -17.24 -2.15 20.06
C LYS A 565 -18.31 -1.09 19.85
N PRO A 566 -19.43 -1.38 19.15
CA PRO A 566 -20.51 -0.40 19.00
C PRO A 566 -21.02 0.05 20.38
N SER A 567 -21.22 1.35 20.54
CA SER A 567 -21.63 1.97 21.80
C SER A 567 -23.15 2.02 21.90
N PHE A 568 -23.68 1.69 23.08
CA PHE A 568 -25.12 1.67 23.35
C PHE A 568 -25.42 2.44 24.63
N LEU A 569 -26.55 3.14 24.65
CA LEU A 569 -27.10 3.77 25.85
C LEU A 569 -27.64 2.71 26.82
N ASP A 570 -27.97 3.11 28.05
CA ASP A 570 -28.50 2.22 29.11
C ASP A 570 -29.80 1.50 28.71
N ASP A 571 -30.53 2.02 27.71
CA ASP A 571 -31.76 1.45 27.16
C ASP A 571 -31.53 0.52 25.95
N ASN A 572 -30.26 0.17 25.66
CA ASN A 572 -29.79 -0.60 24.50
C ASN A 572 -30.02 0.06 23.13
N THR A 573 -30.36 1.35 23.07
CA THR A 573 -30.35 2.08 21.80
C THR A 573 -28.94 2.51 21.41
N CYS A 574 -28.68 2.66 20.11
CA CYS A 574 -27.37 3.09 19.63
C CYS A 574 -27.00 4.46 20.21
N TYR A 575 -25.77 4.62 20.69
CA TYR A 575 -25.28 5.92 21.12
C TYR A 575 -24.97 6.79 19.90
N LEU A 576 -25.94 7.64 19.54
CA LEU A 576 -25.90 8.50 18.37
C LEU A 576 -25.56 9.94 18.76
N SER A 577 -24.80 10.63 17.91
CA SER A 577 -24.59 12.08 18.02
C SER A 577 -24.43 12.73 16.65
N ILE A 578 -24.59 14.05 16.60
CA ILE A 578 -24.26 14.83 15.41
C ILE A 578 -22.91 15.52 15.66
N VAL A 579 -21.98 15.30 14.73
CA VAL A 579 -20.66 15.93 14.73
C VAL A 579 -20.52 16.86 13.53
N HIS A 580 -19.69 17.90 13.68
CA HIS A 580 -19.32 18.75 12.55
C HIS A 580 -18.37 17.96 11.63
N ILE A 581 -18.50 18.08 10.30
CA ILE A 581 -17.64 17.29 9.38
C ILE A 581 -16.15 17.60 9.60
N ASP A 582 -15.80 18.82 10.01
CA ASP A 582 -14.41 19.21 10.29
C ASP A 582 -13.75 18.46 11.46
N THR A 583 -14.53 17.78 12.31
CA THR A 583 -13.95 16.91 13.36
C THR A 583 -13.56 15.53 12.83
N ILE A 584 -14.00 15.16 11.62
CA ILE A 584 -13.64 13.90 10.97
C ILE A 584 -12.23 14.02 10.41
N VAL A 585 -11.31 13.21 10.92
CA VAL A 585 -9.91 13.25 10.52
C VAL A 585 -9.69 12.41 9.27
N HIS A 586 -10.18 11.17 9.28
CA HIS A 586 -9.87 10.16 8.27
C HIS A 586 -10.86 8.98 8.35
N ALA A 587 -11.03 8.20 7.29
CA ALA A 587 -11.74 6.93 7.41
C ALA A 587 -10.99 5.97 8.34
N ALA A 588 -11.73 5.20 9.11
CA ALA A 588 -11.21 4.16 9.97
C ALA A 588 -11.60 2.82 9.38
N HIS A 589 -10.65 1.92 9.15
CA HIS A 589 -10.96 0.55 8.75
C HIS A 589 -11.09 -0.35 9.97
N LEU A 590 -12.23 -1.02 10.11
CA LEU A 590 -12.48 -1.98 11.18
C LEU A 590 -12.40 -3.41 10.65
N ILE A 591 -11.69 -4.29 11.36
CA ILE A 591 -11.67 -5.73 11.10
C ILE A 591 -12.32 -6.45 12.27
N LEU A 592 -13.15 -7.44 11.98
CA LEU A 592 -13.90 -8.16 13.01
C LEU A 592 -12.97 -8.89 13.99
N ILE A 593 -13.35 -8.90 15.27
CA ILE A 593 -12.77 -9.80 16.27
C ILE A 593 -13.53 -11.13 16.18
N PHE A 594 -12.96 -12.09 15.46
CA PHE A 594 -13.55 -13.43 15.30
C PHE A 594 -13.70 -14.16 16.63
N GLY A 595 -14.70 -15.04 16.74
CA GLY A 595 -15.02 -15.88 17.90
C GLY A 595 -14.37 -17.27 17.86
N GLN A 596 -14.78 -18.20 18.73
CA GLN A 596 -14.42 -19.63 18.57
C GLN A 596 -15.40 -20.34 17.62
N GLU A 597 -16.53 -19.69 17.33
CA GLU A 597 -17.56 -20.18 16.44
C GLU A 597 -17.21 -19.81 14.99
N LEU A 598 -17.60 -20.67 14.06
CA LEU A 598 -17.50 -20.40 12.63
C LEU A 598 -18.35 -19.19 12.26
N VAL A 599 -17.91 -18.45 11.25
CA VAL A 599 -18.67 -17.33 10.69
C VAL A 599 -20.06 -17.81 10.23
N PRO A 600 -21.16 -17.20 10.72
CA PRO A 600 -22.49 -17.55 10.25
C PRO A 600 -22.66 -17.24 8.77
N SER A 601 -23.34 -18.12 8.02
CA SER A 601 -23.48 -17.99 6.56
C SER A 601 -24.21 -16.73 6.09
N GLN A 602 -24.98 -16.07 6.96
CA GLN A 602 -25.63 -14.78 6.66
C GLN A 602 -24.68 -13.57 6.72
N VAL A 603 -23.51 -13.73 7.32
CA VAL A 603 -22.52 -12.64 7.43
C VAL A 603 -21.78 -12.51 6.12
N ASN A 604 -21.73 -11.30 5.60
CA ASN A 604 -20.95 -10.92 4.45
C ASN A 604 -20.28 -9.57 4.71
N LEU A 605 -19.47 -9.09 3.77
CA LEU A 605 -18.71 -7.86 3.96
C LEU A 605 -19.59 -6.60 4.17
N HIS A 606 -20.84 -6.60 3.70
CA HIS A 606 -21.73 -5.43 3.80
C HIS A 606 -22.46 -5.32 5.14
N ASN A 607 -22.75 -6.45 5.81
CA ASN A 607 -23.48 -6.47 7.09
C ASN A 607 -22.60 -6.89 8.29
N SER A 608 -21.30 -7.09 8.07
CA SER A 608 -20.36 -7.53 9.08
C SER A 608 -20.25 -6.54 10.26
N LEU A 609 -20.29 -5.23 9.96
CA LEU A 609 -20.28 -4.15 10.95
C LEU A 609 -21.53 -4.16 11.85
N ASP A 610 -22.68 -4.56 11.32
CA ASP A 610 -23.95 -4.57 12.07
C ASP A 610 -24.10 -5.81 12.96
N ILE A 611 -23.49 -6.93 12.54
CA ILE A 611 -23.66 -8.23 13.21
C ILE A 611 -22.64 -8.43 14.35
N TYR A 612 -21.40 -7.96 14.16
CA TYR A 612 -20.33 -8.20 15.13
C TYR A 612 -20.29 -7.13 16.23
N GLN A 613 -19.85 -7.55 17.41
CA GLN A 613 -19.83 -6.72 18.62
C GLN A 613 -18.43 -6.24 19.00
N GLY A 614 -17.41 -6.54 18.19
CA GLY A 614 -16.04 -6.20 18.50
C GLY A 614 -15.17 -6.18 17.26
N PHE A 615 -14.32 -5.16 17.16
CA PHE A 615 -13.52 -4.87 16.00
C PHE A 615 -12.11 -4.41 16.40
N TYR A 616 -11.13 -4.79 15.60
CA TYR A 616 -9.80 -4.20 15.60
C TYR A 616 -9.80 -2.96 14.70
N VAL A 617 -9.19 -1.88 15.19
CA VAL A 617 -8.86 -0.69 14.39
C VAL A 617 -7.61 -1.00 13.56
N ASN A 618 -7.80 -1.16 12.25
CA ASN A 618 -6.74 -1.60 11.35
C ASN A 618 -5.81 -0.44 10.95
N HIS A 619 -4.80 -0.17 11.76
CA HIS A 619 -3.75 0.79 11.43
C HIS A 619 -2.80 0.31 10.30
N PHE A 620 -2.88 -0.95 9.86
CA PHE A 620 -2.16 -1.42 8.67
C PHE A 620 -2.95 -1.21 7.37
N ILE A 621 -4.12 -0.56 7.38
CA ILE A 621 -4.90 -0.38 6.14
C ILE A 621 -4.15 0.47 5.10
N ASP A 622 -3.44 1.49 5.54
CA ASP A 622 -2.56 2.34 4.72
C ASP A 622 -1.50 3.03 5.59
N HIS A 623 -0.60 3.79 4.94
CA HIS A 623 0.49 4.45 5.64
C HIS A 623 0.03 5.61 6.53
N HIS A 624 -1.09 6.24 6.23
CA HIS A 624 -1.59 7.37 7.01
C HIS A 624 -2.24 6.88 8.30
N ALA A 625 -3.12 5.87 8.24
CA ALA A 625 -3.69 5.20 9.40
C ALA A 625 -2.59 4.64 10.33
N PHE A 626 -1.50 4.13 9.78
CA PHE A 626 -0.36 3.62 10.56
C PHE A 626 0.32 4.70 11.42
N GLU A 627 0.46 5.93 10.89
CA GLU A 627 1.00 7.06 11.65
C GLU A 627 -0.05 7.71 12.54
N LEU A 628 -1.31 7.72 12.11
CA LEU A 628 -2.39 8.45 12.76
C LEU A 628 -2.79 7.81 14.09
N VAL A 629 -2.75 6.48 14.20
CA VAL A 629 -3.29 5.73 15.34
C VAL A 629 -2.41 5.81 16.61
N PHE A 630 -1.12 6.18 16.51
CA PHE A 630 -0.15 6.06 17.61
C PHE A 630 0.64 7.32 17.97
#